data_AF-A0A7W0XPT6-F1
#
_entry.id   AF-A0A7W0XPT6-F1
#
_cell.length_a   1.000
_cell.length_b   1.000
_cell.length_c   1.000
_cell.angle_alpha   90.00
_cell.angle_beta   90.00
_cell.angle_gamma   90.00
#
_symmetry.space_group_name_H-M   'P 1'
#
loop_
_entity.id
_entity.type
_entity.pdbx_description
1 polymer ?
#
loop_
_entity_poly.entity_id
_entity_poly.type
_entity_poly.pdbx_seq_one_letter_code
_entity_poly.pdbx_strand_id
1 'polypeptide(L)'
;MQHAKPHLGEVEEMARSQAERPASPVARFGPDEPLPLDAGVALSPFQIAYQTYGALNGAKSNAILICHALTGDQHVANVNPVTGKPGWWSQMVGSGLPIDT
;
A
#
# COMPACT_ATOMS: atom_id res chain seq x y z
N MET A 1 7.14 -27.15 -12.79
CA MET A 1 6.48 -27.19 -11.46
C MET A 1 5.19 -26.40 -11.60
N GLN A 2 4.04 -27.04 -11.42
CA GLN A 2 2.74 -26.43 -11.67
C GLN A 2 2.35 -25.61 -10.44
N HIS A 3 2.38 -24.27 -10.52
CA HIS A 3 1.81 -23.43 -9.47
C HIS A 3 0.30 -23.65 -9.46
N ALA A 4 -0.19 -24.42 -8.48
CA ALA A 4 -1.63 -24.53 -8.24
C ALA A 4 -2.19 -23.13 -7.92
N LYS A 5 -3.27 -22.74 -8.58
CA LYS A 5 -3.97 -21.49 -8.24
C LYS A 5 -4.65 -21.66 -6.87
N PRO A 6 -4.54 -20.68 -5.98
CA PRO A 6 -5.16 -20.75 -4.66
C PRO A 6 -6.69 -20.86 -4.77
N HIS A 7 -7.29 -21.58 -3.82
CA HIS A 7 -8.74 -21.68 -3.69
C HIS A 7 -9.31 -20.34 -3.19
N LEU A 8 -10.57 -20.01 -3.53
CA LEU A 8 -11.18 -18.71 -3.20
C LEU A 8 -11.08 -18.35 -1.71
N GLY A 9 -11.38 -19.30 -0.83
CA GLY A 9 -11.27 -19.10 0.62
C GLY A 9 -9.86 -18.76 1.11
N GLU A 10 -8.81 -19.30 0.46
CA GLU A 10 -7.42 -18.96 0.78
C GLU A 10 -7.07 -17.53 0.38
N VAL A 11 -7.63 -17.05 -0.75
CA VAL A 11 -7.45 -15.67 -1.21
C VAL A 11 -8.14 -14.68 -0.27
N GLU A 12 -9.34 -14.99 0.21
CA GLU A 12 -10.07 -14.16 1.17
C GLU A 12 -9.34 -14.08 2.53
N GLU A 13 -8.79 -15.20 3.00
CA GLU A 13 -7.98 -15.21 4.21
C GLU A 13 -6.69 -14.41 4.03
N MET A 14 -6.02 -14.54 2.88
CA MET A 14 -4.86 -13.72 2.54
C MET A 14 -5.23 -12.22 2.50
N ALA A 15 -6.35 -11.87 1.88
CA ALA A 15 -6.83 -10.50 1.79
C ALA A 15 -7.07 -9.88 3.18
N ARG A 16 -7.78 -10.61 4.06
CA ARG A 16 -8.00 -10.20 5.44
C ARG A 16 -6.67 -10.05 6.20
N SER A 17 -5.78 -11.02 6.06
CA SER A 17 -4.45 -10.97 6.67
C SER A 17 -3.67 -9.73 6.23
N GLN A 18 -3.68 -9.39 4.93
CA GLN A 18 -3.02 -8.19 4.42
C GLN A 18 -3.69 -6.88 4.86
N ALA A 19 -5.00 -6.87 5.14
CA ALA A 19 -5.70 -5.70 5.68
C ALA A 19 -5.34 -5.46 7.16
N GLU A 20 -5.29 -6.52 7.96
CA GLU A 20 -4.98 -6.42 9.40
C GLU A 20 -3.47 -6.25 9.66
N ARG A 21 -2.66 -7.01 8.92
CA ARG A 21 -1.21 -7.14 9.09
C ARG A 21 -0.53 -7.09 7.71
N PRO A 22 -0.45 -5.90 7.09
CA PRO A 22 0.14 -5.74 5.77
C PRO A 22 1.57 -6.26 5.74
N ALA A 23 1.95 -6.96 4.67
CA ALA A 23 3.36 -7.28 4.40
C ALA A 23 4.16 -6.05 3.94
N SER A 24 3.49 -4.93 3.71
CA SER A 24 4.09 -3.63 3.36
C SER A 24 4.48 -2.82 4.61
N PRO A 25 5.31 -1.78 4.45
CA PRO A 25 5.51 -0.79 5.50
C PRO A 25 4.19 -0.19 5.99
N VAL A 26 4.15 0.13 7.29
CA VAL A 26 2.96 0.68 7.96
C VAL A 26 3.36 1.86 8.83
N ALA A 27 2.72 3.00 8.61
CA ALA A 27 2.73 4.10 9.57
C ALA A 27 1.70 3.80 10.68
N ARG A 28 2.12 3.89 11.95
CA ARG A 28 1.29 3.56 13.11
C ARG A 28 1.10 4.78 13.98
N PHE A 29 -0.13 5.00 14.43
CA PHE A 29 -0.51 6.11 15.29
C PHE A 29 -1.19 5.54 16.54
N GLY A 30 -0.63 5.87 17.70
CA GLY A 30 -1.06 5.31 18.98
C GLY A 30 -2.39 5.90 19.48
N PRO A 31 -2.92 5.37 20.59
CA PRO A 31 -4.12 5.90 21.25
C PRO A 31 -4.06 7.43 21.51
N ASP A 32 -2.86 7.94 21.80
CA ASP A 32 -2.59 9.34 22.14
C ASP A 32 -2.39 10.26 20.91
N GLU A 33 -2.48 9.72 19.69
CA GLU A 33 -2.35 10.45 18.42
C GLU A 33 -3.63 10.32 17.57
N PRO A 34 -4.80 10.78 18.07
CA PRO A 34 -6.06 10.60 17.36
C PRO A 34 -6.12 11.41 16.06
N LEU A 35 -6.72 10.83 15.01
CA LEU A 35 -7.02 11.54 13.76
C LEU A 35 -8.44 12.12 13.82
N PRO A 36 -8.63 13.45 13.83
CA PRO A 36 -9.95 14.07 13.70
C PRO A 36 -10.51 13.81 12.30
N LEU A 37 -11.73 13.30 12.22
CA LEU A 37 -12.44 13.08 10.96
C LEU A 37 -13.50 14.17 10.74
N ASP A 38 -13.78 14.47 9.47
CA ASP A 38 -14.80 15.46 9.08
C ASP A 38 -16.21 15.11 9.60
N ALA A 39 -16.47 13.84 9.92
CA ALA A 39 -17.71 13.37 10.54
C ALA A 39 -17.85 13.78 12.03
N GLY A 40 -16.89 14.52 12.59
CA GLY A 40 -16.92 15.02 13.96
C GLY A 40 -16.48 14.00 15.02
N VAL A 41 -15.94 12.86 14.60
CA VAL A 41 -15.39 11.82 15.49
C VAL A 41 -13.89 11.69 15.29
N ALA A 42 -13.20 11.11 16.28
CA ALA A 42 -11.78 10.81 16.19
C ALA A 42 -11.55 9.31 15.93
N LEU A 43 -10.65 8.98 15.01
CA LEU A 43 -10.19 7.62 14.79
C LEU A 43 -8.91 7.37 15.58
N SER A 44 -8.93 6.38 16.49
CA SER A 44 -7.77 5.99 17.27
C SER A 44 -7.96 4.59 17.90
N PRO A 45 -6.90 3.77 18.01
CA PRO A 45 -5.64 3.86 17.27
C PRO A 45 -5.83 3.51 15.79
N PHE A 46 -4.90 3.89 14.93
CA PHE A 46 -4.97 3.52 13.51
C PHE A 46 -3.62 3.30 12.85
N GLN A 47 -3.66 2.72 11.66
CA GLN A 47 -2.48 2.43 10.87
C GLN A 47 -2.76 2.71 9.39
N ILE A 48 -1.72 3.09 8.64
CA ILE A 48 -1.80 3.30 7.19
C ILE A 48 -0.71 2.46 6.54
N ALA A 49 -1.13 1.51 5.71
CA ALA A 49 -0.23 0.73 4.87
C ALA A 49 0.23 1.58 3.67
N TYR A 50 1.50 1.50 3.31
CA TYR A 50 2.04 2.24 2.17
C TYR A 50 3.14 1.45 1.46
N GLN A 51 3.55 1.92 0.28
CA GLN A 51 4.76 1.45 -0.40
C GLN A 51 5.62 2.65 -0.79
N THR A 52 6.91 2.41 -0.91
CA THR A 52 7.89 3.38 -1.41
C THR A 52 8.66 2.78 -2.55
N TYR A 53 8.94 3.60 -3.56
CA TYR A 53 9.74 3.23 -4.72
C TYR A 53 10.87 4.25 -4.84
N GLY A 54 12.09 3.78 -5.10
CA GLY A 54 13.29 4.63 -5.11
C GLY A 54 13.81 4.98 -3.71
N ALA A 55 14.63 6.03 -3.64
CA ALA A 55 15.27 6.50 -2.41
C ALA A 55 15.03 7.99 -2.16
N LEU A 56 14.70 8.34 -0.91
CA LEU A 56 14.58 9.73 -0.48
C LEU A 56 15.97 10.37 -0.40
N ASN A 57 16.15 11.54 -1.01
CA ASN A 57 17.42 12.26 -0.98
C ASN A 57 17.64 12.92 0.40
N GLY A 58 18.89 13.32 0.69
CA GLY A 58 19.24 13.92 1.99
C GLY A 58 18.49 15.22 2.32
N ALA A 59 18.11 15.99 1.30
CA ALA A 59 17.32 17.22 1.44
C ALA A 59 15.81 16.97 1.57
N LYS A 60 15.37 15.70 1.42
CA LYS A 60 13.97 15.26 1.38
C LYS A 60 13.10 16.01 0.35
N SER A 61 13.71 16.48 -0.73
CA SER A 61 13.06 17.33 -1.73
C SER A 61 12.46 16.56 -2.92
N ASN A 62 12.58 15.23 -2.93
CA ASN A 62 12.14 14.35 -4.02
C ASN A 62 10.99 13.41 -3.64
N ALA A 63 10.26 13.70 -2.55
CA ALA A 63 9.10 12.91 -2.18
C ALA A 63 7.90 13.27 -3.07
N ILE A 64 7.28 12.25 -3.67
CA ILE A 64 6.02 12.36 -4.42
C ILE A 64 5.00 11.42 -3.77
N LEU A 65 3.82 11.94 -3.42
CA LEU A 65 2.72 11.15 -2.88
C LEU A 65 1.75 10.75 -4.00
N ILE A 66 1.50 9.45 -4.14
CA ILE A 66 0.51 8.91 -5.08
C ILE A 66 -0.73 8.47 -4.29
N CYS A 67 -1.86 9.12 -4.53
CA CYS A 67 -3.15 8.70 -4.01
C CYS A 67 -3.79 7.72 -5.00
N HIS A 68 -4.23 6.57 -4.51
CA HIS A 68 -4.90 5.56 -5.33
C HIS A 68 -6.36 5.91 -5.60
N ALA A 69 -6.95 5.28 -6.62
CA ALA A 69 -8.40 5.30 -6.85
C ALA A 69 -9.15 4.53 -5.75
N LEU A 70 -10.48 4.67 -5.68
CA LEU A 70 -11.31 4.06 -4.64
C LEU A 70 -11.11 2.54 -4.48
N THR A 71 -10.93 1.82 -5.59
CA THR A 71 -10.74 0.36 -5.60
C THR A 71 -9.26 -0.06 -5.66
N GLY A 72 -8.34 0.90 -5.53
CA GLY A 72 -6.90 0.66 -5.53
C GLY A 72 -6.35 0.40 -4.13
N ASP A 73 -5.06 0.13 -4.07
CA ASP A 73 -4.30 -0.11 -2.84
C ASP A 73 -2.88 0.47 -2.95
N GLN A 74 -2.05 0.26 -1.93
CA GLN A 74 -0.67 0.73 -1.91
C GLN A 74 0.25 0.04 -2.94
N HIS A 75 -0.17 -1.01 -3.63
CA HIS A 75 0.67 -1.78 -4.56
C HIS A 75 0.67 -1.15 -5.96
N VAL A 76 1.33 0.01 -6.08
CA VAL A 76 1.37 0.81 -7.32
C VAL A 76 2.21 0.14 -8.41
N ALA A 77 3.40 -0.36 -8.06
CA ALA A 77 4.35 -0.91 -9.04
C ALA A 77 4.95 -2.27 -8.67
N ASN A 78 4.71 -2.79 -7.45
CA ASN A 78 5.13 -4.13 -7.05
C ASN A 78 4.02 -5.16 -7.23
N VAL A 79 4.38 -6.45 -7.24
CA VAL A 79 3.41 -7.55 -7.26
C VAL A 79 2.54 -7.48 -6.01
N ASN A 80 1.23 -7.51 -6.21
CA ASN A 80 0.25 -7.50 -5.13
C ASN A 80 0.23 -8.88 -4.43
N PRO A 81 0.40 -8.94 -3.10
CA PRO A 81 0.56 -10.20 -2.36
C PRO A 81 -0.71 -11.05 -2.29
N VAL A 82 -1.89 -10.44 -2.51
CA VAL A 82 -3.18 -11.15 -2.48
C VAL A 82 -3.53 -11.68 -3.87
N THR A 83 -3.40 -10.83 -4.90
CA THR A 83 -3.87 -11.14 -6.26
C THR A 83 -2.80 -11.75 -7.14
N GLY A 84 -1.52 -11.61 -6.79
CA GLY A 84 -0.37 -11.99 -7.62
C GLY A 84 -0.22 -11.15 -8.90
N LYS A 85 -1.04 -10.12 -9.09
CA LYS A 85 -0.98 -9.25 -10.27
C LYS A 85 0.13 -8.20 -10.12
N PRO A 86 0.67 -7.68 -11.24
CA PRO A 86 1.52 -6.49 -11.21
C PRO A 86 0.80 -5.30 -10.59
N GLY A 87 1.58 -4.34 -10.09
CA GLY A 87 1.03 -3.11 -9.53
C GLY A 87 0.17 -2.34 -10.54
N TRP A 88 -0.88 -1.70 -10.03
CA TRP A 88 -1.94 -1.11 -10.86
C TRP A 88 -1.46 0.06 -11.75
N TRP A 89 -0.26 0.60 -11.49
CA TRP A 89 0.38 1.64 -12.30
C TRP A 89 1.85 1.34 -12.63
N SER A 90 2.20 0.06 -12.77
CA SER A 90 3.58 -0.40 -13.04
C SER A 90 4.22 0.13 -14.32
N GLN A 91 3.44 0.69 -15.26
CA GLN A 91 3.97 1.36 -16.46
C GLN A 91 4.27 2.85 -16.25
N MET A 92 3.91 3.40 -15.09
CA MET A 92 4.09 4.82 -14.77
C MET A 92 5.15 5.07 -13.71
N VAL A 93 5.39 4.12 -12.80
CA VAL A 93 6.31 4.27 -11.67
C VAL A 93 7.45 3.27 -11.77
N GLY A 94 8.69 3.77 -11.83
CA GLY A 94 9.91 2.96 -11.92
C GLY A 94 11.03 3.66 -12.70
N SER A 95 12.20 3.02 -12.76
CA SER A 95 13.38 3.61 -13.40
C SER A 95 13.15 3.92 -14.88
N GLY A 96 13.30 5.20 -15.26
CA GLY A 96 13.09 5.71 -16.61
C GLY A 96 11.63 5.85 -17.05
N LEU A 97 10.67 5.71 -16.12
CA LEU A 97 9.24 5.90 -16.37
C LEU A 97 8.79 7.33 -16.00
N PRO A 98 7.56 7.75 -16.36
CA PRO A 98 7.10 9.12 -16.10
C PRO A 98 7.22 9.58 -14.64
N ILE A 99 7.00 8.67 -13.69
CA ILE A 99 7.37 8.86 -12.27
C ILE A 99 8.63 8.02 -12.03
N ASP A 100 9.76 8.66 -12.27
CA ASP A 100 11.09 8.05 -12.15
C ASP A 100 11.53 7.94 -10.69
N THR A 101 12.18 6.82 -10.34
CA THR A 101 12.47 6.43 -8.94
C THR A 101 13.87 5.88 -8.77
#